data_AF-A0A8H4AZ26-F1
#
_entry.id   AF-A0A8H4AZ26-F1
#
_cell.length_a   1.000
_cell.length_b   1.000
_cell.length_c   1.000
_cell.angle_alpha   90.00
_cell.angle_beta   90.00
_cell.angle_gamma   90.00
#
_symmetry.space_group_name_H-M   'P 1'
#
loop_
_entity.id
_entity.type
_entity.pdbx_description
1 polymer ?
#
loop_
_entity_poly.entity_id
_entity_poly.type
_entity_poly.pdbx_seq_one_letter_code
_entity_poly.pdbx_strand_id
1 'polypeptide(L)'
;MFWWRNDPILNEFHEHWHFINVGGNDNTRRNRDGEIFIHMHRQLLARYDADRLCVGLEKVKALPDFRTPIPDSFYPHPYLFEKWNHERVHFPARPANQTLHDIVELINGEVSVYTISDLEEERKLLIEWIDGGTNIKHPIPLKWVDSDANILGLDIERQLHKFGHNPPSVLMGARAGIRDPLFLKWHRYVDYIFLRWQNYLGPFDFYYDAPNVTIRTTDIILSFTDVLLKVYPDGQKDEWSEFGKKTFGGSNIETQKTESEFDESQIIPSLHKEESGLTTQAVSEKLFCHCGWPYHMILPRGTKGEGTKFKMIVFISDGTNDMVLLYDECGSTALCGAEKWTDKIPDIRPLGYPFNRPFKDGSYEKIFNELHNVAIRNVTIIWKDDNFSKF
;
A
#
# COMPACT_ATOMS: atom_id res chain seq x y z
N MET A 1 -0.76 -18.60 -2.48
CA MET A 1 -1.12 -17.18 -2.32
C MET A 1 -2.62 -16.88 -2.36
N PHE A 2 -3.53 -17.87 -2.29
CA PHE A 2 -4.98 -17.63 -2.26
C PHE A 2 -5.41 -16.86 -1.00
N TRP A 3 -4.96 -17.31 0.17
CA TRP A 3 -5.28 -16.70 1.47
C TRP A 3 -5.01 -15.20 1.51
N TRP A 4 -3.85 -14.78 1.00
CA TRP A 4 -3.44 -13.37 0.99
C TRP A 4 -4.33 -12.55 0.07
N ARG A 5 -4.47 -12.98 -1.20
CA ARG A 5 -5.24 -12.21 -2.19
C ARG A 5 -6.73 -12.19 -1.90
N ASN A 6 -7.23 -13.18 -1.17
CA ASN A 6 -8.65 -13.32 -0.88
C ASN A 6 -9.08 -12.90 0.52
N ASP A 7 -8.14 -12.41 1.34
CA ASP A 7 -8.45 -11.86 2.64
C ASP A 7 -9.52 -10.75 2.51
N PRO A 8 -10.67 -10.87 3.18
CA PRO A 8 -11.77 -9.92 3.02
C PRO A 8 -11.36 -8.52 3.48
N ILE A 9 -10.61 -8.42 4.58
CA ILE A 9 -10.21 -7.17 5.22
C ILE A 9 -9.18 -6.43 4.35
N LEU A 10 -8.23 -7.14 3.74
CA LEU A 10 -7.28 -6.57 2.80
C LEU A 10 -7.98 -5.94 1.58
N ASN A 11 -8.97 -6.65 1.04
CA ASN A 11 -9.72 -6.17 -0.11
C ASN A 11 -10.61 -4.97 0.25
N GLU A 12 -11.12 -4.94 1.47
CA GLU A 12 -11.87 -3.81 2.02
C GLU A 12 -10.97 -2.60 2.32
N PHE A 13 -9.78 -2.82 2.87
CA PHE A 13 -8.75 -1.78 3.03
C PHE A 13 -8.47 -1.09 1.70
N HIS A 14 -8.24 -1.86 0.64
CA HIS A 14 -7.93 -1.32 -0.68
C HIS A 14 -9.09 -0.51 -1.26
N GLU A 15 -10.34 -0.96 -1.05
CA GLU A 15 -11.53 -0.20 -1.43
C GLU A 15 -11.66 1.11 -0.64
N HIS A 16 -11.56 1.06 0.68
CA HIS A 16 -11.60 2.24 1.53
C HIS A 16 -10.49 3.22 1.22
N TRP A 17 -9.27 2.74 0.99
CA TRP A 17 -8.15 3.57 0.57
C TRP A 17 -8.51 4.37 -0.69
N HIS A 18 -9.11 3.73 -1.68
CA HIS A 18 -9.55 4.40 -2.91
C HIS A 18 -10.74 5.34 -2.67
N PHE A 19 -11.60 5.11 -1.69
CA PHE A 19 -12.66 6.05 -1.31
C PHE A 19 -12.14 7.29 -0.59
N ILE A 20 -11.11 7.15 0.25
CA ILE A 20 -10.59 8.26 1.03
C ILE A 20 -9.56 9.08 0.26
N ASN A 21 -8.80 8.43 -0.63
CA ASN A 21 -7.80 9.03 -1.53
C ASN A 21 -8.35 9.13 -2.97
N VAL A 22 -9.64 9.43 -3.10
CA VAL A 22 -10.26 9.78 -4.39
C VAL A 22 -9.62 11.04 -4.95
N GLY A 23 -9.20 10.98 -6.22
CA GLY A 23 -8.65 12.13 -6.92
C GLY A 23 -9.64 13.29 -6.99
N GLY A 24 -9.26 14.44 -6.42
CA GLY A 24 -9.98 15.71 -6.59
C GLY A 24 -9.53 16.45 -7.86
N ASN A 25 -10.30 17.46 -8.28
CA ASN A 25 -9.79 18.47 -9.23
C ASN A 25 -8.57 19.18 -8.62
N ASP A 26 -7.68 19.73 -9.43
CA ASP A 26 -6.37 20.23 -8.96
C ASP A 26 -6.44 21.25 -7.80
N ASN A 27 -7.55 21.99 -7.70
CA ASN A 27 -7.79 22.98 -6.64
C ASN A 27 -8.36 22.40 -5.31
N THR A 28 -8.72 21.13 -5.28
CA THR A 28 -9.37 20.48 -4.14
C THR A 28 -8.68 19.16 -3.80
N ARG A 29 -7.37 19.02 -4.04
CA ARG A 29 -6.65 17.77 -3.78
C ARG A 29 -6.18 17.63 -2.34
N ARG A 30 -6.10 16.38 -1.89
CA ARG A 30 -5.50 16.04 -0.60
C ARG A 30 -3.98 16.21 -0.68
N ASN A 31 -3.36 16.39 0.48
CA ASN A 31 -1.91 16.49 0.57
C ASN A 31 -1.24 15.19 0.07
N ARG A 32 -0.34 15.32 -0.91
CA ARG A 32 0.53 14.23 -1.40
C ARG A 32 -0.23 12.99 -1.92
N ASP A 33 -1.44 13.18 -2.46
CA ASP A 33 -2.31 12.12 -3.00
C ASP A 33 -1.65 11.26 -4.10
N GLY A 34 -0.80 11.85 -4.95
CA GLY A 34 -0.04 11.09 -5.94
C GLY A 34 1.10 10.26 -5.35
N GLU A 35 1.76 10.77 -4.31
CA GLU A 35 2.86 10.05 -3.65
C GLU A 35 2.34 8.89 -2.80
N ILE A 36 1.26 9.11 -2.05
CA ILE A 36 0.64 8.06 -1.23
C ILE A 36 0.02 6.96 -2.07
N PHE A 37 -0.47 7.27 -3.28
CA PHE A 37 -0.87 6.27 -4.27
C PHE A 37 0.26 5.28 -4.55
N ILE A 38 1.44 5.79 -4.91
CA ILE A 38 2.59 4.91 -5.18
C ILE A 38 3.03 4.19 -3.90
N HIS A 39 3.09 4.88 -2.77
CA HIS A 39 3.54 4.29 -1.53
C HIS A 39 2.67 3.11 -1.09
N MET A 40 1.35 3.29 -1.03
CA MET A 40 0.43 2.24 -0.59
C MET A 40 0.52 1.00 -1.48
N HIS A 41 0.47 1.18 -2.81
CA HIS A 41 0.54 0.06 -3.75
C HIS A 41 1.92 -0.62 -3.73
N ARG A 42 3.00 0.12 -3.50
CA ARG A 42 4.33 -0.46 -3.29
C ARG A 42 4.41 -1.28 -2.00
N GLN A 43 3.81 -0.82 -0.90
CA GLN A 43 3.72 -1.58 0.35
C GLN A 43 2.90 -2.87 0.17
N LEU A 44 1.80 -2.80 -0.57
CA LEU A 44 0.99 -3.97 -0.94
C LEU A 44 1.83 -5.00 -1.71
N LEU A 45 2.60 -4.57 -2.72
CA LEU A 45 3.52 -5.44 -3.47
C LEU A 45 4.64 -6.03 -2.59
N ALA A 46 5.25 -5.22 -1.72
CA ALA A 46 6.33 -5.65 -0.85
C ALA A 46 5.87 -6.72 0.15
N ARG A 47 4.68 -6.54 0.74
CA ARG A 47 4.05 -7.52 1.64
C ARG A 47 3.69 -8.80 0.91
N TYR A 48 3.13 -8.70 -0.30
CA TYR A 48 2.86 -9.87 -1.13
C TYR A 48 4.14 -10.66 -1.46
N ASP A 49 5.20 -9.97 -1.84
CA ASP A 49 6.49 -10.60 -2.15
C ASP A 49 7.13 -11.25 -0.92
N ALA A 50 7.03 -10.64 0.26
CA ALA A 50 7.49 -11.25 1.50
C ALA A 50 6.80 -12.61 1.76
N ASP A 51 5.49 -12.68 1.58
CA ASP A 51 4.75 -13.94 1.72
C ASP A 51 5.04 -14.96 0.63
N ARG A 52 5.23 -14.51 -0.62
CA ARG A 52 5.66 -15.38 -1.72
C ARG A 52 6.99 -16.06 -1.41
N LEU A 53 7.96 -15.27 -0.95
CA LEU A 53 9.28 -15.78 -0.58
C LEU A 53 9.19 -16.77 0.59
N CYS A 54 8.29 -16.54 1.56
CA CYS A 54 8.03 -17.50 2.63
C CYS A 54 7.58 -18.85 2.06
N VAL A 55 6.69 -18.88 1.07
CA VAL A 55 6.19 -20.13 0.49
C VAL A 55 7.01 -20.64 -0.70
N GLY A 56 8.26 -20.18 -0.84
CA GLY A 56 9.19 -20.65 -1.88
C GLY A 56 8.89 -20.17 -3.30
N LEU A 57 8.08 -19.12 -3.45
CA LEU A 57 7.79 -18.49 -4.74
C LEU A 57 8.73 -17.31 -4.99
N GLU A 58 9.12 -17.10 -6.24
CA GLU A 58 9.82 -15.88 -6.66
C GLU A 58 8.94 -14.64 -6.48
N LYS A 59 9.54 -13.46 -6.32
CA LYS A 59 8.84 -12.17 -6.35
C LYS A 59 7.95 -12.03 -7.59
N VAL A 60 6.87 -11.27 -7.46
CA VAL A 60 5.99 -10.98 -8.61
C VAL A 60 6.78 -10.24 -9.69
N LYS A 61 6.68 -10.75 -10.92
CA LYS A 61 7.28 -10.11 -12.09
C LYS A 61 6.24 -9.17 -12.71
N ALA A 62 6.69 -8.00 -13.14
CA ALA A 62 5.86 -7.10 -13.94
C ALA A 62 5.40 -7.80 -15.23
N LEU A 63 4.34 -7.26 -15.85
CA LEU A 63 4.08 -7.55 -17.26
C LEU A 63 5.31 -7.15 -18.09
N PRO A 64 5.81 -7.99 -19.01
CA PRO A 64 6.96 -7.64 -19.82
C PRO A 64 6.63 -6.49 -20.80
N ASP A 65 5.42 -6.54 -21.36
CA ASP A 65 4.83 -5.59 -22.29
C ASP A 65 3.30 -5.79 -22.28
N PHE A 66 2.57 -5.10 -23.16
CA PHE A 66 1.11 -5.15 -23.25
C PHE A 66 0.57 -6.15 -24.29
N ARG A 67 1.44 -6.89 -24.98
CA ARG A 67 1.09 -7.77 -26.11
C ARG A 67 1.41 -9.25 -25.84
N THR A 68 2.31 -9.53 -24.90
CA THR A 68 2.70 -10.86 -24.49
C THR A 68 1.53 -11.56 -23.79
N PRO A 69 1.16 -12.79 -24.21
CA PRO A 69 0.09 -13.56 -23.56
C PRO A 69 0.33 -13.74 -22.07
N ILE A 70 -0.72 -13.56 -21.27
CA ILE A 70 -0.67 -13.64 -19.80
C ILE A 70 -0.91 -15.09 -19.39
N PRO A 71 0.10 -15.83 -18.86
CA PRO A 71 -0.04 -17.27 -18.65
C PRO A 71 -1.02 -17.64 -17.53
N ASP A 72 -1.15 -16.79 -16.50
CA ASP A 72 -2.01 -17.07 -15.36
C ASP A 72 -3.48 -16.93 -15.76
N SER A 73 -4.31 -17.90 -15.42
CA SER A 73 -5.78 -17.72 -15.46
C SER A 73 -6.30 -17.13 -14.14
N PHE A 74 -7.49 -16.56 -14.17
CA PHE A 74 -8.25 -16.21 -12.97
C PHE A 74 -9.73 -16.51 -13.15
N TYR A 75 -10.31 -17.23 -12.19
CA TYR A 75 -11.73 -17.58 -12.15
C TYR A 75 -12.31 -16.99 -10.85
N PRO A 76 -13.08 -15.90 -10.95
CA PRO A 76 -13.75 -15.30 -9.79
C PRO A 76 -14.65 -16.33 -9.07
N HIS A 77 -14.75 -16.21 -7.75
CA HIS A 77 -15.70 -17.02 -7.00
C HIS A 77 -17.15 -16.71 -7.45
N PRO A 78 -18.07 -17.68 -7.56
CA PRO A 78 -19.45 -17.41 -7.99
C PRO A 78 -20.21 -16.38 -7.14
N TYR A 79 -19.84 -16.22 -5.87
CA TYR A 79 -20.42 -15.20 -4.98
C TYR A 79 -19.69 -13.85 -5.01
N LEU A 80 -18.66 -13.69 -5.85
CA LEU A 80 -18.03 -12.41 -6.10
C LEU A 80 -18.78 -11.73 -7.25
N PHE A 81 -19.51 -10.68 -6.93
CA PHE A 81 -20.32 -9.91 -7.86
C PHE A 81 -20.29 -8.43 -7.49
N GLU A 82 -20.62 -7.59 -8.45
CA GLU A 82 -20.94 -6.18 -8.22
C GLU A 82 -22.42 -5.93 -8.45
N LYS A 83 -22.92 -4.80 -7.93
CA LYS A 83 -24.26 -4.31 -8.22
C LYS A 83 -24.15 -3.24 -9.31
N TRP A 84 -24.78 -3.47 -10.45
CA TRP A 84 -24.90 -2.50 -11.52
C TRP A 84 -26.37 -2.28 -11.83
N ASN A 85 -26.88 -1.04 -11.74
CA ASN A 85 -28.30 -0.72 -11.92
C ASN A 85 -29.28 -1.62 -11.13
N HIS A 86 -28.96 -1.89 -9.86
CA HIS A 86 -29.71 -2.82 -8.98
C HIS A 86 -29.67 -4.31 -9.37
N GLU A 87 -28.94 -4.69 -10.42
CA GLU A 87 -28.74 -6.07 -10.82
C GLU A 87 -27.41 -6.62 -10.32
N ARG A 88 -27.37 -7.93 -10.06
CA ARG A 88 -26.16 -8.64 -9.70
C ARG A 88 -25.39 -8.98 -10.99
N VAL A 89 -24.21 -8.39 -11.14
CA VAL A 89 -23.31 -8.69 -12.26
C VAL A 89 -22.11 -9.48 -11.75
N HIS A 90 -21.92 -10.68 -12.30
CA HIS A 90 -20.77 -11.52 -11.96
C HIS A 90 -19.53 -11.08 -12.73
N PHE A 91 -18.37 -11.11 -12.08
CA PHE A 91 -17.12 -10.83 -12.77
C PHE A 91 -16.79 -11.94 -13.77
N PRO A 92 -16.38 -11.60 -15.00
CA PRO A 92 -15.98 -12.60 -15.98
C PRO A 92 -14.66 -13.29 -15.56
N ALA A 93 -14.54 -14.56 -15.96
CA ALA A 93 -13.28 -15.28 -15.84
C ALA A 93 -12.30 -14.86 -16.93
N ARG A 94 -11.01 -14.94 -16.59
CA ARG A 94 -9.89 -14.70 -17.51
C ARG A 94 -9.15 -16.03 -17.72
N PRO A 95 -9.37 -16.75 -18.84
CA PRO A 95 -8.63 -17.96 -19.15
C PRO A 95 -7.12 -17.70 -19.24
N ALA A 96 -6.33 -18.77 -19.19
CA ALA A 96 -4.88 -18.68 -19.38
C ALA A 96 -4.54 -18.22 -20.81
N ASN A 97 -3.37 -17.60 -20.97
CA ASN A 97 -2.78 -17.16 -22.25
C ASN A 97 -3.63 -16.16 -23.03
N GLN A 98 -4.45 -15.36 -22.36
CA GLN A 98 -5.14 -14.23 -22.97
C GLN A 98 -4.16 -13.07 -23.19
N THR A 99 -4.41 -12.27 -24.22
CA THR A 99 -3.71 -11.01 -24.51
C THR A 99 -4.58 -9.83 -24.15
N LEU A 100 -3.98 -8.66 -23.87
CA LEU A 100 -4.74 -7.43 -23.81
C LEU A 100 -5.26 -7.10 -25.23
N HIS A 101 -6.40 -6.41 -25.30
CA HIS A 101 -7.05 -6.01 -26.54
C HIS A 101 -7.52 -4.56 -26.44
N ASP A 102 -7.65 -3.91 -27.58
CA ASP A 102 -8.25 -2.57 -27.67
C ASP A 102 -9.70 -2.63 -27.16
N ILE A 103 -10.11 -1.60 -26.43
CA ILE A 103 -11.45 -1.47 -25.85
C ILE A 103 -12.18 -0.33 -26.53
N VAL A 104 -13.42 -0.58 -26.93
CA VAL A 104 -14.34 0.43 -27.45
C VAL A 104 -15.52 0.52 -26.50
N GLU A 105 -15.69 1.68 -25.88
CA GLU A 105 -16.79 1.98 -24.97
C GLU A 105 -17.75 2.99 -25.59
N LEU A 106 -19.04 2.79 -25.37
CA LEU A 106 -20.10 3.71 -25.73
C LEU A 106 -20.65 4.33 -24.44
N ILE A 107 -20.24 5.56 -24.16
CA ILE A 107 -20.69 6.30 -22.97
C ILE A 107 -21.56 7.46 -23.43
N ASN A 108 -22.84 7.47 -23.05
CA ASN A 108 -23.80 8.53 -23.38
C ASN A 108 -23.93 8.85 -24.89
N GLY A 109 -23.67 7.86 -25.75
CA GLY A 109 -23.72 8.03 -27.21
C GLY A 109 -22.40 8.49 -27.84
N GLU A 110 -21.35 8.75 -27.05
CA GLU A 110 -19.99 9.00 -27.52
C GLU A 110 -19.17 7.70 -27.51
N VAL A 111 -18.35 7.53 -28.54
CA VAL A 111 -17.44 6.39 -28.68
C VAL A 111 -16.08 6.77 -28.09
N SER A 112 -15.72 6.12 -26.99
CA SER A 112 -14.37 6.18 -26.43
C SER A 112 -13.59 4.95 -26.88
N VAL A 113 -12.43 5.16 -27.50
CA VAL A 113 -11.53 4.09 -27.93
C VAL A 113 -10.27 4.15 -27.09
N TYR A 114 -9.94 3.04 -26.43
CA TYR A 114 -8.73 2.87 -25.64
C TYR A 114 -7.89 1.78 -26.29
N THR A 115 -6.78 2.15 -26.90
CA THR A 115 -5.92 1.19 -27.61
C THR A 115 -4.71 0.80 -26.77
N ILE A 116 -4.18 -0.40 -27.05
CA ILE A 116 -2.89 -0.82 -26.50
C ILE A 116 -1.79 0.15 -26.93
N SER A 117 -1.86 0.67 -28.15
CA SER A 117 -0.89 1.65 -28.67
C SER A 117 -0.88 2.94 -27.85
N ASP A 118 -2.03 3.39 -27.34
CA ASP A 118 -2.12 4.56 -26.47
C ASP A 118 -1.41 4.31 -25.12
N LEU A 119 -1.57 3.11 -24.55
CA LEU A 119 -0.84 2.70 -23.34
C LEU A 119 0.67 2.63 -23.58
N GLU A 120 1.09 2.10 -24.73
CA GLU A 120 2.52 2.03 -25.11
C GLU A 120 3.12 3.43 -25.25
N GLU A 121 2.42 4.35 -25.91
CA GLU A 121 2.87 5.73 -26.09
C GLU A 121 2.88 6.50 -24.77
N GLU A 122 1.84 6.38 -23.93
CA GLU A 122 1.83 7.00 -22.61
C GLU A 122 3.02 6.56 -21.77
N ARG A 123 3.27 5.24 -21.72
CA ARG A 123 4.40 4.70 -20.99
C ARG A 123 5.73 5.22 -21.54
N LYS A 124 5.86 5.39 -22.86
CA LYS A 124 7.04 6.00 -23.47
C LYS A 124 7.21 7.47 -23.04
N LEU A 125 6.15 8.26 -23.08
CA LEU A 125 6.18 9.68 -22.71
C LEU A 125 6.50 9.90 -21.23
N LEU A 126 5.96 9.06 -20.33
CA LEU A 126 6.32 9.08 -18.91
C LEU A 126 7.81 8.80 -18.71
N ILE A 127 8.38 7.82 -19.42
CA ILE A 127 9.80 7.48 -19.32
C ILE A 127 10.67 8.62 -19.86
N GLU A 128 10.30 9.19 -21.01
CA GLU A 128 11.01 10.36 -21.58
C GLU A 128 10.98 11.55 -20.62
N TRP A 129 9.85 11.81 -19.96
CA TRP A 129 9.73 12.87 -18.96
C TRP A 129 10.60 12.61 -17.72
N ILE A 130 10.59 11.38 -17.19
CA ILE A 130 11.44 10.96 -16.05
C ILE A 130 12.93 11.12 -16.37
N ASP A 131 13.32 10.85 -17.61
CA ASP A 131 14.71 10.91 -18.09
C ASP A 131 15.19 12.34 -18.40
N GLY A 132 14.34 13.36 -18.19
CA GLY A 132 14.67 14.75 -18.48
C GLY A 132 14.53 15.13 -19.96
N GLY A 133 13.78 14.34 -20.73
CA GLY A 133 13.42 14.60 -22.11
C GLY A 133 12.29 15.62 -22.25
N THR A 134 11.31 15.33 -23.12
CA THR A 134 10.17 16.22 -23.36
C THR A 134 9.16 16.15 -22.22
N ASN A 135 8.56 17.30 -21.91
CA ASN A 135 7.50 17.44 -20.91
C ASN A 135 6.22 18.04 -21.54
N ILE A 136 6.04 17.88 -22.87
CA ILE A 136 4.88 18.44 -23.60
C ILE A 136 3.56 17.87 -23.08
N LYS A 137 3.51 16.56 -22.78
CA LYS A 137 2.31 15.91 -22.21
C LYS A 137 2.23 16.04 -20.68
N HIS A 138 3.37 16.18 -20.02
CA HIS A 138 3.51 16.27 -18.57
C HIS A 138 4.06 17.64 -18.17
N PRO A 139 3.19 18.64 -17.91
CA PRO A 139 3.55 20.05 -18.01
C PRO A 139 4.58 20.53 -16.98
N ILE A 140 4.80 19.79 -15.89
CA ILE A 140 5.72 20.19 -14.82
C ILE A 140 7.06 19.46 -14.99
N PRO A 141 8.18 20.15 -15.27
CA PRO A 141 9.49 19.49 -15.33
C PRO A 141 9.87 18.86 -13.99
N LEU A 142 10.35 17.61 -14.01
CA LEU A 142 10.91 16.97 -12.82
C LEU A 142 12.32 17.52 -12.54
N LYS A 143 12.64 17.71 -11.26
CA LYS A 143 13.94 18.23 -10.81
C LYS A 143 14.81 17.16 -10.17
N TRP A 144 14.30 15.93 -10.09
CA TRP A 144 14.88 14.79 -9.36
C TRP A 144 15.10 15.12 -7.88
N VAL A 145 14.05 15.64 -7.25
CA VAL A 145 14.00 15.95 -5.81
C VAL A 145 12.73 15.34 -5.20
N ASP A 146 12.73 15.02 -3.91
CA ASP A 146 11.61 14.30 -3.28
C ASP A 146 10.22 14.94 -3.51
N SER A 147 10.14 16.27 -3.65
CA SER A 147 8.87 16.96 -3.93
C SER A 147 8.23 16.59 -5.27
N ASP A 148 9.00 16.03 -6.21
CA ASP A 148 8.49 15.53 -7.49
C ASP A 148 7.59 14.31 -7.31
N ALA A 149 7.74 13.56 -6.21
CA ALA A 149 7.03 12.31 -5.94
C ALA A 149 5.51 12.45 -6.11
N ASN A 150 4.94 13.53 -5.60
CA ASN A 150 3.50 13.77 -5.68
C ASN A 150 3.01 14.01 -7.11
N ILE A 151 3.78 14.77 -7.89
CA ILE A 151 3.38 15.15 -9.25
C ILE A 151 3.53 13.94 -10.17
N LEU A 152 4.67 13.24 -10.08
CA LEU A 152 4.91 12.04 -10.87
C LEU A 152 3.92 10.91 -10.51
N GLY A 153 3.72 10.67 -9.21
CA GLY A 153 2.80 9.62 -8.75
C GLY A 153 1.36 9.86 -9.22
N LEU A 154 0.92 11.12 -9.25
CA LEU A 154 -0.38 11.49 -9.77
C LEU A 154 -0.50 11.28 -11.28
N ASP A 155 0.49 11.71 -12.06
CA ASP A 155 0.45 11.53 -13.51
C ASP A 155 0.46 10.04 -13.87
N ILE A 156 1.25 9.23 -13.16
CA ILE A 156 1.22 7.77 -13.30
C ILE A 156 -0.17 7.20 -12.97
N GLU A 157 -0.79 7.63 -11.87
CA GLU A 157 -2.14 7.19 -11.49
C GLU A 157 -3.16 7.51 -12.59
N ARG A 158 -3.17 8.77 -13.04
CA ARG A 158 -4.23 9.31 -13.92
C ARG A 158 -4.03 8.91 -15.37
N GLN A 159 -2.81 9.00 -15.88
CA GLN A 159 -2.53 8.85 -17.30
C GLN A 159 -2.25 7.41 -17.71
N LEU A 160 -1.80 6.54 -16.79
CA LEU A 160 -1.42 5.17 -17.12
C LEU A 160 -2.19 4.12 -16.31
N HIS A 161 -2.13 4.19 -14.97
CA HIS A 161 -2.67 3.16 -14.07
C HIS A 161 -4.14 2.87 -14.33
N LYS A 162 -4.98 3.91 -14.36
CA LYS A 162 -6.44 3.78 -14.54
C LYS A 162 -6.82 3.09 -15.84
N PHE A 163 -6.13 3.42 -16.94
CA PHE A 163 -6.40 2.80 -18.24
C PHE A 163 -6.07 1.30 -18.25
N GLY A 164 -5.02 0.87 -17.54
CA GLY A 164 -4.70 -0.56 -17.42
C GLY A 164 -5.72 -1.38 -16.63
N HIS A 165 -6.60 -0.73 -15.87
CA HIS A 165 -7.69 -1.36 -15.12
C HIS A 165 -9.02 -1.44 -15.87
N ASN A 166 -9.11 -0.89 -17.09
CA ASN A 166 -10.38 -0.70 -17.78
C ASN A 166 -11.14 -1.96 -18.30
N PRO A 167 -10.57 -3.19 -18.43
CA PRO A 167 -11.38 -4.31 -18.92
C PRO A 167 -12.41 -4.79 -17.87
N PRO A 168 -13.68 -5.03 -18.25
CA PRO A 168 -14.73 -5.56 -17.36
C PRO A 168 -14.26 -6.86 -16.73
N SER A 169 -13.89 -6.79 -15.45
CA SER A 169 -13.29 -7.86 -14.67
C SER A 169 -13.17 -7.42 -13.21
N VAL A 170 -12.71 -8.31 -12.34
CA VAL A 170 -12.37 -7.93 -10.96
C VAL A 170 -11.35 -6.79 -10.88
N LEU A 171 -10.57 -6.55 -11.95
CA LEU A 171 -9.55 -5.52 -12.00
C LEU A 171 -10.14 -4.10 -11.98
N MET A 172 -11.39 -3.90 -12.41
CA MET A 172 -12.02 -2.56 -12.36
C MET A 172 -12.37 -2.14 -10.94
N GLY A 173 -12.73 -3.09 -10.07
CA GLY A 173 -13.21 -2.81 -8.73
C GLY A 173 -12.10 -2.86 -7.69
N ALA A 174 -11.91 -1.78 -6.92
CA ALA A 174 -10.94 -1.76 -5.83
C ALA A 174 -11.15 -2.93 -4.83
N ARG A 175 -12.39 -3.26 -4.47
CA ARG A 175 -12.70 -4.39 -3.58
C ARG A 175 -12.34 -5.78 -4.15
N ALA A 176 -12.18 -5.91 -5.46
CA ALA A 176 -12.01 -7.21 -6.11
C ALA A 176 -10.64 -7.38 -6.79
N GLY A 177 -9.97 -6.28 -7.14
CA GLY A 177 -8.77 -6.28 -7.98
C GLY A 177 -7.64 -7.15 -7.45
N ILE A 178 -7.33 -7.05 -6.15
CA ILE A 178 -6.23 -7.78 -5.50
C ILE A 178 -6.37 -9.31 -5.67
N ARG A 179 -7.58 -9.82 -5.90
CA ARG A 179 -7.86 -11.26 -6.02
C ARG A 179 -7.22 -11.88 -7.26
N ASP A 180 -7.17 -11.15 -8.38
CA ASP A 180 -6.52 -11.58 -9.63
C ASP A 180 -4.99 -11.37 -9.54
N PRO A 181 -4.16 -12.42 -9.74
CA PRO A 181 -2.71 -12.26 -9.84
C PRO A 181 -2.23 -11.17 -10.82
N LEU A 182 -3.00 -10.88 -11.88
CA LEU A 182 -2.69 -9.86 -12.86
C LEU A 182 -2.62 -8.46 -12.25
N PHE A 183 -3.44 -8.17 -11.22
CA PHE A 183 -3.40 -6.92 -10.48
C PHE A 183 -1.98 -6.61 -9.95
N LEU A 184 -1.32 -7.62 -9.40
CA LEU A 184 0.01 -7.45 -8.79
C LEU A 184 1.12 -7.36 -9.84
N LYS A 185 0.93 -8.00 -11.01
CA LYS A 185 1.83 -7.82 -12.15
C LYS A 185 1.73 -6.42 -12.75
N TRP A 186 0.52 -5.90 -12.87
CA TRP A 186 0.25 -4.54 -13.34
C TRP A 186 0.82 -3.50 -12.38
N HIS A 187 0.54 -3.62 -11.08
CA HIS A 187 1.08 -2.68 -10.10
C HIS A 187 2.60 -2.75 -9.99
N ARG A 188 3.22 -3.92 -10.20
CA ARG A 188 4.69 -4.02 -10.29
C ARG A 188 5.24 -3.28 -11.51
N TYR A 189 4.52 -3.30 -12.63
CA TYR A 189 4.88 -2.53 -13.82
C TYR A 189 4.80 -1.00 -13.56
N VAL A 190 3.72 -0.55 -12.94
CA VAL A 190 3.51 0.84 -12.52
C VAL A 190 4.60 1.29 -11.53
N ASP A 191 4.88 0.47 -10.52
CA ASP A 191 5.92 0.70 -9.51
C ASP A 191 7.32 0.85 -10.12
N TYR A 192 7.65 0.07 -11.16
CA TYR A 192 8.92 0.18 -11.87
C TYR A 192 9.10 1.49 -12.63
N ILE A 193 8.02 2.10 -13.11
CA ILE A 193 8.09 3.43 -13.74
C ILE A 193 8.48 4.47 -12.67
N PHE A 194 7.85 4.44 -11.50
CA PHE A 194 8.19 5.36 -10.41
C PHE A 194 9.59 5.09 -9.84
N LEU A 195 9.98 3.82 -9.71
CA LEU A 195 11.32 3.41 -9.26
C LEU A 195 12.42 3.97 -10.16
N ARG A 196 12.17 4.12 -11.46
CA ARG A 196 13.11 4.76 -12.39
C ARG A 196 13.46 6.18 -11.96
N TRP A 197 12.46 6.98 -11.60
CA TRP A 197 12.68 8.32 -11.04
C TRP A 197 13.40 8.28 -9.70
N GLN A 198 13.03 7.36 -8.80
CA GLN A 198 13.72 7.21 -7.49
C GLN A 198 15.22 6.91 -7.63
N ASN A 199 15.62 6.20 -8.68
CA ASN A 199 17.03 5.92 -8.96
C ASN A 199 17.83 7.19 -9.34
N TYR A 200 17.18 8.25 -9.84
CA TYR A 200 17.84 9.53 -10.13
C TYR A 200 18.07 10.39 -8.87
N LEU A 201 17.37 10.12 -7.76
CA LEU A 201 17.51 10.90 -6.51
C LEU A 201 18.87 10.71 -5.83
N GLY A 202 19.60 9.65 -6.19
CA GLY A 202 20.82 9.23 -5.50
C GLY A 202 20.55 8.73 -4.07
N PRO A 203 21.60 8.32 -3.33
CA PRO A 203 21.48 7.91 -1.94
C PRO A 203 21.19 9.09 -1.01
N PHE A 204 20.56 8.82 0.14
CA PHE A 204 20.48 9.78 1.22
C PHE A 204 21.86 10.09 1.80
N ASP A 205 22.05 11.34 2.22
CA ASP A 205 23.13 11.75 3.10
C ASP A 205 22.62 11.74 4.55
N PHE A 206 23.06 10.76 5.33
CA PHE A 206 22.64 10.60 6.72
C PHE A 206 23.47 11.43 7.71
N TYR A 207 24.55 12.09 7.27
CA TYR A 207 25.50 12.75 8.18
C TYR A 207 24.84 13.84 9.05
N TYR A 208 23.93 14.62 8.46
CA TYR A 208 23.19 15.67 9.15
C TYR A 208 21.80 15.22 9.63
N ASP A 209 21.43 13.98 9.35
CA ASP A 209 20.06 13.47 9.52
C ASP A 209 19.88 12.63 10.79
N ALA A 210 20.99 12.05 11.28
CA ALA A 210 20.99 11.26 12.49
C ALA A 210 20.83 12.17 13.73
N PRO A 211 19.74 12.04 14.53
CA PRO A 211 19.62 12.77 15.77
C PRO A 211 20.70 12.33 16.76
N ASN A 212 20.92 13.14 17.81
CA ASN A 212 21.81 12.78 18.92
C ASN A 212 21.15 11.75 19.86
N VAL A 213 20.69 10.63 19.30
CA VAL A 213 20.02 9.51 19.98
C VAL A 213 20.63 8.21 19.48
N THR A 214 21.04 7.35 20.40
CA THR A 214 21.58 6.03 20.09
C THR A 214 20.57 4.95 20.38
N ILE A 215 20.42 3.98 19.47
CA ILE A 215 19.62 2.77 19.66
C ILE A 215 20.51 1.54 19.50
N ARG A 216 20.39 0.58 20.42
CA ARG A 216 21.09 -0.71 20.36
C ARG A 216 20.11 -1.80 19.98
N THR A 217 20.64 -2.91 19.46
CA THR A 217 19.83 -4.09 19.16
C THR A 217 19.13 -4.67 20.39
N THR A 218 19.69 -4.48 21.58
CA THR A 218 19.10 -4.86 22.88
C THR A 218 17.95 -3.95 23.32
N ASP A 219 17.81 -2.77 22.72
CA ASP A 219 16.74 -1.81 23.05
C ASP A 219 15.45 -2.13 22.26
N ILE A 220 15.54 -2.96 21.21
CA ILE A 220 14.38 -3.45 20.46
C ILE A 220 13.71 -4.57 21.27
N ILE A 221 12.57 -4.28 21.89
CA ILE A 221 11.76 -5.26 22.62
C ILE A 221 10.51 -5.55 21.80
N LEU A 222 10.31 -6.83 21.45
CA LEU A 222 9.08 -7.30 20.84
C LEU A 222 8.21 -7.90 21.94
N SER A 223 7.03 -7.31 22.13
CA SER A 223 5.96 -7.87 22.96
C SER A 223 4.82 -8.23 22.03
N PHE A 224 4.36 -9.47 22.10
CA PHE A 224 3.21 -9.94 21.36
C PHE A 224 2.06 -10.18 22.34
N THR A 225 0.85 -9.75 21.97
CA THR A 225 -0.40 -10.09 22.66
C THR A 225 -0.84 -11.48 22.20
N ASP A 226 -0.14 -12.54 22.62
CA ASP A 226 -0.21 -13.87 22.01
C ASP A 226 -1.51 -14.69 22.28
N VAL A 227 -2.71 -14.10 22.33
CA VAL A 227 -3.97 -14.85 22.54
C VAL A 227 -5.13 -14.42 21.63
N LEU A 228 -5.29 -15.12 20.50
CA LEU A 228 -6.62 -15.67 20.10
C LEU A 228 -6.89 -17.03 20.80
N LEU A 229 -5.98 -17.53 21.66
CA LEU A 229 -6.11 -18.79 22.40
C LEU A 229 -6.04 -18.64 23.95
N LYS A 230 -7.22 -18.77 24.58
CA LYS A 230 -7.53 -18.85 26.02
C LYS A 230 -7.07 -17.71 26.94
N VAL A 231 -7.99 -16.78 27.15
CA VAL A 231 -8.12 -15.93 28.35
C VAL A 231 -8.18 -16.82 29.61
N TYR A 232 -7.35 -16.53 30.61
CA TYR A 232 -7.61 -17.03 31.97
C TYR A 232 -8.87 -16.33 32.50
N PRO A 233 -9.86 -17.05 33.07
CA PRO A 233 -11.16 -16.49 33.45
C PRO A 233 -11.12 -15.29 34.40
N ASP A 234 -9.97 -15.01 35.01
CA ASP A 234 -9.75 -13.94 35.99
C ASP A 234 -9.03 -12.69 35.42
N GLY A 235 -8.55 -12.70 34.17
CA GLY A 235 -8.01 -11.52 33.48
C GLY A 235 -6.76 -10.88 34.09
N GLN A 236 -6.07 -11.53 35.05
CA GLN A 236 -5.08 -10.85 35.90
C GLN A 236 -3.61 -10.86 35.42
N LYS A 237 -3.28 -11.43 34.24
CA LYS A 237 -1.85 -11.62 33.85
C LYS A 237 -1.48 -11.26 32.41
N ASP A 238 -1.91 -10.08 31.92
CA ASP A 238 -1.32 -9.46 30.72
C ASP A 238 -0.33 -8.35 31.12
N GLU A 239 0.81 -8.74 31.70
CA GLU A 239 1.75 -7.79 32.30
C GLU A 239 2.63 -7.06 31.27
N TRP A 240 2.86 -7.61 30.07
CA TRP A 240 3.81 -7.03 29.11
C TRP A 240 3.21 -5.92 28.26
N SER A 241 1.95 -6.06 27.84
CA SER A 241 1.22 -5.02 27.12
C SER A 241 0.92 -3.85 28.05
N GLU A 242 0.51 -4.12 29.29
CA GLU A 242 0.32 -3.10 30.32
C GLU A 242 1.63 -2.46 30.77
N PHE A 243 2.73 -3.21 30.88
CA PHE A 243 4.06 -2.63 31.10
C PHE A 243 4.46 -1.73 29.92
N GLY A 244 4.20 -2.16 28.67
CA GLY A 244 4.46 -1.35 27.49
C GLY A 244 3.69 -0.03 27.50
N LYS A 245 2.38 -0.09 27.78
CA LYS A 245 1.52 1.09 27.92
C LYS A 245 1.92 1.96 29.12
N LYS A 246 2.30 1.39 30.26
CA LYS A 246 2.66 2.15 31.46
C LYS A 246 4.06 2.77 31.40
N THR A 247 5.01 2.04 30.80
CA THR A 247 6.43 2.43 30.72
C THR A 247 6.70 3.30 29.50
N PHE A 248 6.02 3.04 28.37
CA PHE A 248 6.24 3.74 27.10
C PHE A 248 5.00 4.51 26.60
N GLY A 249 3.79 4.17 27.05
CA GLY A 249 2.53 4.81 26.66
C GLY A 249 2.23 6.10 27.42
N GLY A 250 2.86 7.17 26.95
CA GLY A 250 2.28 8.52 26.96
C GLY A 250 1.92 8.94 25.53
N SER A 251 1.83 10.25 25.27
CA SER A 251 1.69 10.88 23.94
C SER A 251 2.78 10.51 22.90
N ASN A 252 3.60 9.51 23.19
CA ASN A 252 4.82 9.12 22.47
C ASN A 252 4.73 7.71 21.85
N ILE A 253 3.60 7.00 21.99
CA ILE A 253 3.31 5.80 21.19
C ILE A 253 2.39 6.22 20.05
N GLU A 254 2.78 5.90 18.81
CA GLU A 254 1.89 5.92 17.65
C GLU A 254 0.75 4.95 17.92
N THR A 255 -0.41 5.45 18.36
CA THR A 255 -1.62 4.66 18.54
C THR A 255 -2.15 4.28 17.16
N GLN A 256 -1.62 3.19 16.62
CA GLN A 256 -2.33 2.40 15.61
C GLN A 256 -3.59 1.83 16.27
N LYS A 257 -4.69 1.75 15.53
CA LYS A 257 -5.96 1.20 16.03
C LYS A 257 -5.75 -0.18 16.67
N THR A 258 -6.58 -0.47 17.66
CA THR A 258 -6.71 -1.81 18.25
C THR A 258 -7.31 -2.80 17.25
N GLU A 259 -7.10 -4.10 17.49
CA GLU A 259 -7.67 -5.19 16.66
C GLU A 259 -9.19 -5.07 16.50
N SER A 260 -9.91 -4.72 17.58
CA SER A 260 -11.37 -4.51 17.56
C SER A 260 -11.80 -3.29 16.73
N GLU A 261 -11.03 -2.21 16.74
CA GLU A 261 -11.32 -1.00 15.96
C GLU A 261 -11.09 -1.22 14.44
N PHE A 262 -10.19 -2.15 14.08
CA PHE A 262 -10.03 -2.57 12.68
C PHE A 262 -11.17 -3.48 12.21
N ASP A 263 -11.68 -4.37 13.06
CA ASP A 263 -12.74 -5.33 12.72
C ASP A 263 -14.16 -4.74 12.70
N GLU A 264 -14.46 -3.76 13.57
CA GLU A 264 -15.79 -3.10 13.59
C GLU A 264 -15.98 -2.12 12.40
N SER A 265 -14.90 -1.74 11.73
CA SER A 265 -14.93 -0.82 10.59
C SER A 265 -15.32 -1.49 9.25
N GLN A 266 -15.79 -2.74 9.26
CA GLN A 266 -15.88 -3.58 8.06
C GLN A 266 -17.30 -3.77 7.52
N ILE A 267 -17.98 -2.69 7.09
CA ILE A 267 -19.21 -2.80 6.28
C ILE A 267 -19.38 -1.63 5.27
N ILE A 268 -19.17 -1.96 3.98
CA ILE A 268 -19.72 -1.45 2.70
C ILE A 268 -20.05 0.07 2.57
N PRO A 269 -19.14 0.88 2.00
CA PRO A 269 -19.39 2.26 1.58
C PRO A 269 -20.31 2.49 0.38
N SER A 270 -20.49 1.49 -0.50
CA SER A 270 -21.35 1.63 -1.68
C SER A 270 -22.82 1.84 -1.31
N LEU A 271 -23.23 1.45 -0.11
CA LEU A 271 -24.54 1.81 0.47
C LEU A 271 -24.65 3.32 0.78
N HIS A 272 -23.55 4.02 1.05
CA HIS A 272 -23.61 5.41 1.51
C HIS A 272 -23.57 6.47 0.41
N LYS A 273 -22.92 6.25 -0.75
CA LYS A 273 -22.77 7.34 -1.73
C LYS A 273 -24.10 7.74 -2.39
N GLU A 274 -24.92 6.77 -2.79
CA GLU A 274 -26.23 7.02 -3.40
C GLU A 274 -27.32 7.36 -2.36
N GLU A 275 -27.22 6.84 -1.13
CA GLU A 275 -28.21 7.11 -0.08
C GLU A 275 -28.00 8.42 0.69
N SER A 276 -26.79 9.02 0.67
CA SER A 276 -26.47 10.17 1.55
C SER A 276 -26.38 11.55 0.89
N GLY A 277 -26.23 11.65 -0.44
CA GLY A 277 -26.11 12.95 -1.14
C GLY A 277 -24.88 13.79 -0.73
N LEU A 278 -23.85 13.17 -0.14
CA LEU A 278 -22.64 13.84 0.35
C LEU A 278 -21.64 14.18 -0.77
N THR A 279 -20.83 15.21 -0.56
CA THR A 279 -19.68 15.53 -1.44
C THR A 279 -18.58 14.48 -1.31
N THR A 280 -17.72 14.36 -2.33
CA THR A 280 -16.55 13.47 -2.31
C THR A 280 -15.67 13.70 -1.07
N GLN A 281 -15.45 14.96 -0.68
CA GLN A 281 -14.71 15.31 0.53
C GLN A 281 -15.40 14.76 1.78
N ALA A 282 -16.70 15.01 1.94
CA ALA A 282 -17.44 14.58 3.11
C ALA A 282 -17.50 13.05 3.22
N VAL A 283 -17.58 12.34 2.10
CA VAL A 283 -17.50 10.87 2.06
C VAL A 283 -16.11 10.40 2.52
N SER A 284 -15.04 11.01 2.00
CA SER A 284 -13.66 10.66 2.35
C SER A 284 -13.38 10.85 3.85
N GLU A 285 -13.74 12.01 4.42
CA GLU A 285 -13.55 12.27 5.85
C GLU A 285 -14.40 11.34 6.72
N LYS A 286 -15.66 11.09 6.33
CA LYS A 286 -16.56 10.18 7.05
C LYS A 286 -16.04 8.73 7.06
N LEU A 287 -15.42 8.30 5.96
CA LEU A 287 -14.95 6.93 5.79
C LEU A 287 -13.49 6.73 6.17
N PHE A 288 -12.77 7.78 6.61
CA PHE A 288 -11.33 7.71 6.88
C PHE A 288 -10.99 6.63 7.92
N CYS A 289 -11.78 6.56 8.98
CA CYS A 289 -11.71 5.54 10.03
C CYS A 289 -11.96 4.10 9.55
N HIS A 290 -12.26 3.85 8.28
CA HIS A 290 -12.36 2.50 7.72
C HIS A 290 -11.14 2.11 6.87
N CYS A 291 -10.23 3.05 6.62
CA CYS A 291 -8.95 2.76 5.99
C CYS A 291 -7.94 2.29 7.04
N GLY A 292 -7.25 1.19 6.74
CA GLY A 292 -6.05 0.74 7.44
C GLY A 292 -5.67 -0.69 7.08
N TRP A 293 -4.38 -1.01 7.16
CA TRP A 293 -3.90 -2.35 6.83
C TRP A 293 -4.41 -3.36 7.87
N PRO A 294 -4.82 -4.58 7.47
CA PRO A 294 -5.37 -5.55 8.41
C PRO A 294 -4.36 -5.96 9.49
N TYR A 295 -4.79 -5.95 10.76
CA TYR A 295 -3.91 -6.22 11.90
C TYR A 295 -3.31 -7.65 11.83
N HIS A 296 -4.14 -8.64 11.49
CA HIS A 296 -3.73 -10.04 11.30
C HIS A 296 -2.81 -10.26 10.08
N MET A 297 -2.55 -9.22 9.28
CA MET A 297 -1.63 -9.24 8.15
C MET A 297 -0.43 -8.31 8.34
N ILE A 298 -0.19 -7.78 9.55
CA ILE A 298 0.97 -6.91 9.83
C ILE A 298 2.29 -7.63 9.55
N LEU A 299 2.36 -8.92 9.89
CA LEU A 299 3.49 -9.78 9.62
C LEU A 299 3.21 -10.70 8.42
N PRO A 300 4.22 -11.01 7.60
CA PRO A 300 4.10 -12.09 6.63
C PRO A 300 3.91 -13.43 7.37
N ARG A 301 3.30 -14.39 6.71
CA ARG A 301 2.91 -15.70 7.28
C ARG A 301 4.11 -16.49 7.85
N GLY A 302 5.28 -16.33 7.27
CA GLY A 302 6.45 -17.16 7.58
C GLY A 302 6.28 -18.61 7.11
N THR A 303 7.05 -19.52 7.71
CA THR A 303 7.05 -20.96 7.38
C THR A 303 7.00 -21.82 8.63
N LYS A 304 6.58 -23.08 8.48
CA LYS A 304 6.65 -24.08 9.56
C LYS A 304 8.10 -24.46 9.86
N GLY A 305 8.31 -25.11 11.01
CA GLY A 305 9.63 -25.63 11.38
C GLY A 305 10.57 -24.51 11.80
N GLU A 306 11.67 -24.34 11.07
CA GLU A 306 12.70 -23.32 11.37
C GLU A 306 12.22 -21.88 11.16
N GLY A 307 11.11 -21.68 10.45
CA GLY A 307 10.56 -20.36 10.15
C GLY A 307 11.34 -19.59 9.08
N THR A 308 10.81 -18.43 8.74
CA THR A 308 11.43 -17.54 7.75
C THR A 308 12.21 -16.45 8.47
N LYS A 309 13.47 -16.25 8.07
CA LYS A 309 14.36 -15.23 8.65
C LYS A 309 14.06 -13.86 8.03
N PHE A 310 13.89 -12.85 8.87
CA PHE A 310 13.70 -11.45 8.50
C PHE A 310 14.71 -10.55 9.23
N LYS A 311 14.91 -9.37 8.68
CA LYS A 311 15.61 -8.26 9.33
C LYS A 311 14.58 -7.29 9.86
N MET A 312 14.53 -7.09 11.17
CA MET A 312 13.82 -5.97 11.78
C MET A 312 14.79 -4.80 11.86
N ILE A 313 14.45 -3.70 11.21
CA ILE A 313 15.28 -2.48 11.17
C ILE A 313 14.47 -1.39 11.87
N VAL A 314 15.07 -0.78 12.89
CA VAL A 314 14.52 0.41 13.55
C VAL A 314 15.46 1.56 13.25
N PHE A 315 14.91 2.62 12.65
CA PHE A 315 15.62 3.85 12.31
C PHE A 315 14.96 5.00 13.07
N ILE A 316 15.74 5.77 13.82
CA ILE A 316 15.24 6.94 14.56
C ILE A 316 15.65 8.20 13.82
N SER A 317 14.68 8.98 13.35
CA SER A 317 14.90 10.32 12.78
C SER A 317 14.54 11.43 13.77
N ASP A 318 14.90 12.67 13.45
CA ASP A 318 14.59 13.82 14.30
C ASP A 318 13.15 14.31 14.09
N GLY A 319 12.25 13.88 14.98
CA GLY A 319 10.85 14.27 14.97
C GLY A 319 10.60 15.78 15.05
N THR A 320 11.54 16.59 15.54
CA THR A 320 11.36 18.06 15.54
C THR A 320 11.45 18.67 14.14
N ASN A 321 12.15 18.00 13.22
CA ASN A 321 12.25 18.38 11.82
C ASN A 321 11.20 17.66 10.96
N ASP A 322 10.78 16.47 11.38
CA ASP A 322 9.98 15.58 10.55
C ASP A 322 8.46 15.73 10.78
N MET A 323 8.06 16.03 12.02
CA MET A 323 6.65 16.00 12.44
C MET A 323 5.84 17.13 11.80
N VAL A 324 4.69 16.75 11.24
CA VAL A 324 3.60 17.69 10.95
C VAL A 324 2.50 17.45 11.96
N LEU A 325 2.09 18.52 12.67
CA LEU A 325 1.01 18.43 13.65
C LEU A 325 -0.27 17.92 12.98
N LEU A 326 -0.78 16.82 13.51
CA LEU A 326 -2.02 16.20 13.08
C LEU A 326 -2.84 15.87 14.32
N TYR A 327 -4.14 16.18 14.24
CA TYR A 327 -5.14 15.71 15.19
C TYR A 327 -5.94 14.63 14.48
N ASP A 328 -5.65 13.38 14.78
CA ASP A 328 -6.26 12.20 14.17
C ASP A 328 -6.80 11.29 15.26
N GLU A 329 -8.07 10.90 15.14
CA GLU A 329 -8.72 9.96 16.04
C GLU A 329 -8.67 8.52 15.50
N CYS A 330 -8.43 8.37 14.19
CA CYS A 330 -8.54 7.12 13.46
C CYS A 330 -7.21 6.36 13.35
N GLY A 331 -6.05 7.02 13.28
CA GLY A 331 -4.76 6.38 13.04
C GLY A 331 -4.59 5.85 11.59
N SER A 332 -3.70 4.87 11.40
CA SER A 332 -3.35 4.28 10.08
C SER A 332 -2.75 5.25 9.05
N THR A 333 -2.16 6.34 9.54
CA THR A 333 -1.67 7.45 8.72
C THR A 333 -0.58 7.06 7.72
N ALA A 334 0.23 6.05 8.05
CA ALA A 334 1.32 5.55 7.21
C ALA A 334 0.86 5.08 5.80
N LEU A 335 -0.36 4.59 5.67
CA LEU A 335 -0.91 4.11 4.38
C LEU A 335 -2.13 4.90 3.93
N CYS A 336 -2.89 5.49 4.86
CA CYS A 336 -4.15 6.17 4.58
C CYS A 336 -4.00 7.69 4.44
N GLY A 337 -2.94 8.29 4.98
CA GLY A 337 -2.69 9.73 4.95
C GLY A 337 -3.16 10.41 6.22
N ALA A 338 -3.85 11.54 6.10
CA ALA A 338 -4.40 12.29 7.24
C ALA A 338 -5.93 12.27 7.21
N GLU A 339 -6.61 12.44 8.35
CA GLU A 339 -8.07 12.30 8.45
C GLU A 339 -8.83 13.37 7.65
N LYS A 340 -8.64 14.66 7.98
CA LYS A 340 -9.37 15.72 7.29
C LYS A 340 -8.78 15.98 5.91
N TRP A 341 -9.63 16.41 4.99
CA TRP A 341 -9.23 16.60 3.59
C TRP A 341 -8.14 17.64 3.39
N THR A 342 -8.11 18.66 4.23
CA THR A 342 -7.12 19.73 4.23
C THR A 342 -5.88 19.42 5.06
N ASP A 343 -5.88 18.32 5.81
CA ASP A 343 -4.75 17.95 6.64
C ASP A 343 -3.58 17.48 5.79
N LYS A 344 -2.39 17.61 6.39
CA LYS A 344 -1.14 17.13 5.80
C LYS A 344 -0.80 15.78 6.40
N ILE A 345 -0.15 14.93 5.60
CA ILE A 345 0.46 13.71 6.12
C ILE A 345 1.39 14.09 7.29
N PRO A 346 1.33 13.40 8.44
CA PRO A 346 1.98 13.81 9.69
C PRO A 346 3.52 13.67 9.70
N ASP A 347 4.14 13.55 8.53
CA ASP A 347 5.58 13.42 8.31
C ASP A 347 5.96 14.15 7.01
N ILE A 348 6.91 15.08 7.08
CA ILE A 348 7.43 15.79 5.90
C ILE A 348 8.32 14.92 5.02
N ARG A 349 8.86 13.82 5.54
CA ARG A 349 9.77 12.93 4.82
C ARG A 349 9.07 12.26 3.64
N PRO A 350 9.80 11.91 2.58
CA PRO A 350 9.24 11.15 1.48
C PRO A 350 8.72 9.79 1.98
N LEU A 351 7.57 9.36 1.46
CA LEU A 351 6.93 8.14 1.94
C LEU A 351 7.80 6.91 1.65
N GLY A 352 8.14 6.18 2.71
CA GLY A 352 9.06 5.04 2.67
C GLY A 352 10.50 5.40 2.97
N TYR A 353 10.80 6.63 3.40
CA TYR A 353 12.06 7.00 4.02
C TYR A 353 12.43 6.00 5.14
N PRO A 354 13.71 5.58 5.26
CA PRO A 354 14.87 5.91 4.41
C PRO A 354 15.08 4.95 3.23
N PHE A 355 14.12 4.07 2.92
CA PHE A 355 14.24 3.02 1.89
C PHE A 355 13.69 3.41 0.51
N ASN A 356 13.15 4.62 0.36
CA ASN A 356 12.62 5.12 -0.91
C ASN A 356 13.70 5.54 -1.91
N ARG A 357 14.97 5.55 -1.51
CA ARG A 357 16.12 5.88 -2.35
C ARG A 357 17.12 4.72 -2.44
N PRO A 358 17.93 4.63 -3.50
CA PRO A 358 18.99 3.64 -3.59
C PRO A 358 20.03 3.84 -2.49
N PHE A 359 20.60 2.76 -1.95
CA PHE A 359 21.73 2.84 -1.04
C PHE A 359 23.04 2.93 -1.80
N LYS A 360 24.02 3.69 -1.25
CA LYS A 360 25.40 3.69 -1.77
C LYS A 360 25.94 2.25 -1.81
N ASP A 361 26.58 1.89 -2.92
CA ASP A 361 27.07 0.53 -3.19
C ASP A 361 26.00 -0.59 -3.13
N GLY A 362 24.71 -0.24 -3.16
CA GLY A 362 23.60 -1.20 -3.15
C GLY A 362 23.41 -1.95 -1.83
N SER A 363 23.98 -1.47 -0.71
CA SER A 363 23.93 -2.16 0.59
C SER A 363 23.49 -1.23 1.71
N TYR A 364 22.27 -1.46 2.23
CA TYR A 364 21.79 -0.77 3.43
C TYR A 364 22.61 -1.16 4.67
N GLU A 365 23.10 -2.40 4.75
CA GLU A 365 23.82 -2.91 5.93
C GLU A 365 25.10 -2.12 6.21
N LYS A 366 25.87 -1.79 5.17
CA LYS A 366 27.10 -0.99 5.34
C LYS A 366 26.80 0.38 5.95
N ILE A 367 25.82 1.08 5.39
CA ILE A 367 25.46 2.43 5.82
C ILE A 367 24.85 2.39 7.22
N PHE A 368 23.89 1.52 7.46
CA PHE A 368 23.18 1.47 8.74
C PHE A 368 24.04 0.99 9.90
N ASN A 369 25.07 0.17 9.65
CA ASN A 369 26.02 -0.22 10.69
C ASN A 369 26.92 0.94 11.16
N GLU A 370 27.05 2.01 10.37
CA GLU A 370 27.81 3.22 10.73
C GLU A 370 26.95 4.24 11.48
N LEU A 371 25.62 4.04 11.54
CA LEU A 371 24.67 4.95 12.16
C LEU A 371 24.32 4.52 13.59
N HIS A 372 24.50 5.41 14.56
CA HIS A 372 24.16 5.16 15.97
C HIS A 372 22.64 5.19 16.23
N ASN A 373 21.87 5.85 15.37
CA ASN A 373 20.42 5.96 15.43
C ASN A 373 19.68 4.83 14.68
N VAL A 374 20.39 3.75 14.31
CA VAL A 374 19.81 2.59 13.62
C VAL A 374 20.17 1.29 14.34
N ALA A 375 19.19 0.41 14.52
CA ALA A 375 19.40 -0.93 15.05
C ALA A 375 18.80 -1.99 14.12
N ILE A 376 19.58 -3.02 13.82
CA ILE A 376 19.17 -4.15 13.00
C ILE A 376 19.14 -5.42 13.86
N ARG A 377 17.96 -6.03 14.00
CA ARG A 377 17.77 -7.30 14.71
C ARG A 377 17.32 -8.38 13.73
N ASN A 378 17.99 -9.53 13.76
CA ASN A 378 17.52 -10.72 13.05
C ASN A 378 16.32 -11.29 13.82
N VAL A 379 15.20 -11.53 13.12
CA VAL A 379 14.01 -12.15 13.68
C VAL A 379 13.60 -13.34 12.81
N THR A 380 12.89 -14.29 13.41
CA THR A 380 12.38 -15.47 12.70
C THR A 380 10.88 -15.53 12.89
N ILE A 381 10.13 -15.58 11.79
CA ILE A 381 8.68 -15.71 11.81
C ILE A 381 8.32 -17.16 11.52
N ILE A 382 7.69 -17.81 12.50
CA ILE A 382 7.33 -19.23 12.46
C ILE A 382 5.81 -19.33 12.30
N TRP A 383 5.36 -19.97 11.23
CA TRP A 383 3.96 -20.33 11.06
C TRP A 383 3.62 -21.51 11.98
N LYS A 384 2.64 -21.32 12.87
CA LYS A 384 2.03 -22.38 13.66
C LYS A 384 0.64 -22.66 13.09
N ASP A 385 0.29 -23.93 12.95
CA ASP A 385 -1.09 -24.26 12.61
C ASP A 385 -1.99 -23.99 13.79
N ASP A 386 -3.13 -23.36 13.54
CA ASP A 386 -4.19 -23.26 14.52
C ASP A 386 -4.75 -24.65 14.81
N ASN A 387 -4.78 -25.01 16.10
CA ASN A 387 -5.44 -26.23 16.52
C ASN A 387 -6.94 -25.94 16.70
N PHE A 388 -7.69 -25.92 15.60
CA PHE A 388 -9.15 -25.70 15.59
C PHE A 388 -9.95 -26.77 16.36
N SER A 389 -9.31 -27.83 16.87
CA SER A 389 -10.00 -28.84 17.71
C SER A 389 -10.43 -28.34 19.09
N LYS A 390 -10.14 -27.08 19.44
CA LYS A 390 -10.45 -26.46 20.74
C LYS A 390 -11.45 -25.30 20.67
N PHE A 391 -12.02 -25.01 19.50
CA PHE A 391 -13.08 -24.02 19.34
C PHE A 391 -14.43 -24.70 19.10
#